data_AF-A0A8S3GZX1-F1
#
_entry.id   AF-A0A8S3GZX1-F1
#
_cell.length_a   1.000
_cell.length_b   1.000
_cell.length_c   1.000
_cell.angle_alpha   90.00
_cell.angle_beta   90.00
_cell.angle_gamma   90.00
#
_symmetry.space_group_name_H-M   'P 1'
#
loop_
_entity.id
_entity.type
_entity.pdbx_description
1 polymer ?
#
loop_
_entity_poly.entity_id
_entity_poly.type
_entity_poly.pdbx_seq_one_letter_code
_entity_poly.pdbx_strand_id
1 'polypeptide(L)'
;MPSSIYTASWSRAASKDQPLVRTNSASNYILAHPRVFIINERQLNLSRKTTWTTARNLLYESALIEERRQGWRWAYFNFGDGDIDMVCPRYQKFLNASHTNGDELIVAHHFRSLLNIQQASNNRTNIDPCFIFFDTFLLSASPAIGVIAGMGVPILFDGLLTQVVYHVDAMFNAFHRDALDFVLPYCPRYDASSWWKSQAILIYRSLCLYGHAIQFNAIQISAQKHRAYQRDNDPWKIDQDMNLVPLSFTSLKTYMKIERIVSALVLRHYSGWSLKLVSDECRDHHRYVNLVNCTVSGKKK
;
A
#
# COMPACT_ATOMS: atom_id res chain seq x y z
N MET A 1 16.34 -18.19 15.48
CA MET A 1 17.29 -17.33 14.72
C MET A 1 16.51 -16.21 14.07
N PRO A 2 17.00 -14.95 14.02
CA PRO A 2 16.30 -13.90 13.29
C PRO A 2 16.18 -14.30 11.82
N SER A 3 14.95 -14.42 11.34
CA SER A 3 14.68 -14.76 9.95
C SER A 3 14.81 -13.49 9.10
N SER A 4 15.78 -13.47 8.20
CA SER A 4 15.86 -12.45 7.16
C SER A 4 14.66 -12.54 6.23
N ILE A 5 14.20 -11.39 5.74
CA ILE A 5 13.11 -11.33 4.77
C ILE A 5 13.71 -11.24 3.37
N TYR A 6 13.14 -11.97 2.42
CA TYR A 6 13.54 -11.98 1.02
C TYR A 6 12.35 -11.69 0.11
N THR A 7 12.59 -11.01 -1.01
CA THR A 7 11.57 -10.64 -2.00
C THR A 7 11.87 -11.24 -3.37
N ALA A 8 10.84 -11.70 -4.08
CA ALA A 8 11.00 -12.18 -5.45
C ALA A 8 11.19 -11.00 -6.43
N SER A 9 12.15 -11.11 -7.36
CA SER A 9 12.27 -10.15 -8.47
C SER A 9 10.99 -10.18 -9.33
N TRP A 10 10.62 -9.04 -9.92
CA TRP A 10 9.50 -8.95 -10.88
C TRP A 10 9.85 -9.50 -12.27
N SER A 11 11.05 -10.05 -12.47
CA SER A 11 11.43 -10.63 -13.76
C SER A 11 10.45 -11.72 -14.22
N ARG A 12 10.41 -12.02 -15.52
CA ARG A 12 9.61 -13.09 -16.13
C ARG A 12 9.77 -14.48 -15.46
N ALA A 13 10.76 -14.65 -14.59
CA ALA A 13 11.01 -15.87 -13.84
C ALA A 13 10.09 -16.05 -12.61
N ALA A 14 9.43 -15.00 -12.10
CA ALA A 14 8.47 -15.15 -11.02
C ALA A 14 7.19 -15.78 -11.57
N SER A 15 6.90 -17.03 -11.17
CA SER A 15 5.63 -17.65 -11.53
C SER A 15 4.47 -16.88 -10.90
N LYS A 16 3.29 -16.90 -11.55
CA LYS A 16 2.05 -16.23 -11.09
C LYS A 16 1.62 -16.63 -9.66
N ASP A 17 2.17 -17.75 -9.15
CA ASP A 17 1.84 -18.36 -7.87
C ASP A 17 3.01 -18.37 -6.87
N GLN A 18 4.14 -17.77 -7.23
CA GLN A 18 5.29 -17.69 -6.34
C GLN A 18 5.02 -16.61 -5.28
N PRO A 19 5.20 -16.91 -3.98
CA PRO A 19 5.06 -15.92 -2.91
C PRO A 19 5.94 -14.70 -3.17
N LEU A 20 5.45 -13.47 -2.98
CA LEU A 20 6.31 -12.31 -3.16
C LEU A 20 7.41 -12.25 -2.08
N VAL A 21 7.07 -12.62 -0.86
CA VAL A 21 7.94 -12.51 0.31
C VAL A 21 8.20 -13.89 0.92
N ARG A 22 9.43 -14.12 1.37
CA ARG A 22 9.84 -15.33 2.11
C ARG A 22 10.74 -14.97 3.29
N THR A 23 10.76 -15.84 4.30
CA THR A 23 11.62 -15.72 5.48
C THR A 23 12.87 -16.59 5.39
N ASN A 24 13.05 -17.29 4.28
CA ASN A 24 14.19 -18.14 3.97
C ASN A 24 14.77 -17.79 2.60
N SER A 25 16.10 -17.92 2.49
CA SER A 25 16.83 -17.68 1.24
C SER A 25 16.43 -18.71 0.17
N ALA A 26 16.25 -18.25 -1.05
CA ALA A 26 15.99 -19.08 -2.22
C ALA A 26 16.59 -18.40 -3.45
N SER A 27 17.01 -19.18 -4.45
CA SER A 27 17.77 -18.71 -5.62
C SER A 27 17.10 -17.57 -6.41
N ASN A 28 15.77 -17.48 -6.35
CA ASN A 28 14.97 -16.49 -7.09
C ASN A 28 14.50 -15.31 -6.20
N TYR A 29 15.01 -15.22 -4.97
CA TYR A 29 14.67 -14.17 -4.02
C TYR A 29 15.91 -13.39 -3.60
N ILE A 30 15.71 -12.11 -3.36
CA ILE A 30 16.76 -11.16 -2.97
C ILE A 30 16.47 -10.72 -1.53
N LEU A 31 17.52 -10.59 -0.71
CA LEU A 31 17.40 -10.05 0.64
C LEU A 31 16.68 -8.70 0.60
N ALA A 32 15.58 -8.59 1.35
CA ALA A 32 14.82 -7.37 1.47
C ALA A 32 15.63 -6.35 2.26
N HIS A 33 15.85 -5.19 1.66
CA HIS A 33 16.41 -4.04 2.35
C HIS A 33 15.29 -3.00 2.51
N PRO A 34 15.00 -2.55 3.75
CA PRO A 34 14.07 -1.45 3.94
C PRO A 34 14.69 -0.22 3.28
N ARG A 35 13.98 0.38 2.34
CA ARG A 35 14.47 1.57 1.64
C ARG A 35 13.30 2.48 1.35
N VAL A 36 13.27 3.58 2.08
CA VAL A 36 12.27 4.63 1.87
C VAL A 36 12.80 5.54 0.77
N PHE A 37 12.22 5.40 -0.41
CA PHE A 37 12.33 6.43 -1.44
C PHE A 37 11.13 7.35 -1.28
N ILE A 38 11.35 8.47 -0.62
CA ILE A 38 10.41 9.57 -0.74
C ILE A 38 10.64 10.10 -2.15
N ILE A 39 9.62 10.10 -3.00
CA ILE A 39 9.55 10.97 -4.17
C ILE A 39 8.45 11.97 -3.80
N ASN A 40 8.76 13.26 -3.77
CA ASN A 40 7.82 14.33 -3.46
C ASN A 40 7.85 15.42 -4.55
N GLU A 41 7.00 16.44 -4.43
CA GLU A 41 6.94 17.56 -5.39
C GLU A 41 8.32 18.22 -5.59
N ARG A 42 9.16 18.25 -4.55
CA ARG A 42 10.53 18.81 -4.61
C ARG A 42 11.47 17.91 -5.44
N GLN A 43 11.39 16.59 -5.30
CA GLN A 43 12.16 15.64 -6.11
C GLN A 43 11.68 15.52 -7.55
N LEU A 44 10.42 15.81 -7.81
CA LEU A 44 9.90 15.97 -9.18
C LEU A 44 10.39 17.26 -9.85
N ASN A 45 11.12 18.13 -9.13
CA ASN A 45 11.63 19.42 -9.62
C ASN A 45 10.54 20.28 -10.30
N LEU A 46 9.32 20.25 -9.75
CA LEU A 46 8.20 20.99 -10.32
C LEU A 46 8.33 22.47 -9.98
N SER A 47 8.42 23.32 -11.02
CA SER A 47 8.50 24.78 -10.88
C SER A 47 7.15 25.44 -10.57
N ARG A 48 6.04 24.71 -10.74
CA ARG A 48 4.67 25.17 -10.49
C ARG A 48 3.94 24.16 -9.62
N LYS A 49 3.06 24.66 -8.74
CA LYS A 49 2.13 23.82 -7.98
C LYS A 49 1.22 23.08 -8.96
N THR A 50 1.09 21.78 -8.76
CA THR A 50 0.15 20.93 -9.50
C THR A 50 -1.02 20.53 -8.58
N THR A 51 -2.06 19.97 -9.18
CA THR A 51 -3.16 19.39 -8.41
C THR A 51 -2.68 18.12 -7.71
N TRP A 52 -3.40 17.70 -6.67
CA TRP A 52 -3.04 16.48 -5.93
C TRP A 52 -2.98 15.24 -6.84
N THR A 53 -3.97 15.07 -7.73
CA THR A 53 -4.01 13.95 -8.70
C THR A 53 -2.82 13.98 -9.65
N THR A 54 -2.53 15.15 -10.24
CA THR A 54 -1.41 15.29 -11.19
C THR A 54 -0.08 15.00 -10.51
N ALA A 55 0.13 15.52 -9.29
CA ALA A 55 1.32 15.23 -8.50
C ALA A 55 1.46 13.73 -8.24
N ARG A 56 0.40 13.05 -7.77
CA ARG A 56 0.40 11.59 -7.53
C ARG A 56 0.72 10.78 -8.79
N ASN A 57 0.17 11.15 -9.94
CA ASN A 57 0.46 10.48 -11.20
C ASN A 57 1.92 10.66 -11.64
N LEU A 58 2.47 11.86 -11.49
CA LEU A 58 3.88 12.13 -11.80
C LEU A 58 4.83 11.37 -10.86
N LEU A 59 4.47 11.26 -9.57
CA LEU A 59 5.19 10.45 -8.60
C LEU A 59 5.18 8.97 -8.99
N TYR A 60 4.02 8.45 -9.38
CA TYR A 60 3.88 7.08 -9.84
C TYR A 60 4.74 6.81 -11.08
N GLU A 61 4.68 7.66 -12.11
CA GLU A 61 5.51 7.50 -13.31
C GLU A 61 7.01 7.55 -13.00
N SER A 62 7.43 8.47 -12.11
CA SER A 62 8.82 8.57 -11.66
C SER A 62 9.26 7.33 -10.89
N ALA A 63 8.39 6.79 -10.02
CA ALA A 63 8.65 5.54 -9.31
C ALA A 63 8.78 4.36 -10.28
N LEU A 64 7.93 4.27 -11.32
CA LEU A 64 8.05 3.23 -12.35
C LEU A 64 9.34 3.36 -13.19
N ILE A 65 9.83 4.58 -13.44
CA ILE A 65 11.09 4.79 -14.16
C ILE A 65 12.26 4.29 -13.32
N GLU A 66 12.28 4.66 -12.04
CA GLU A 66 13.35 4.25 -11.12
C GLU A 66 13.35 2.74 -10.89
N GLU A 67 12.16 2.17 -10.69
CA GLU A 67 12.00 0.74 -10.50
C GLU A 67 12.49 -0.07 -11.71
N ARG A 68 12.23 0.43 -12.94
CA ARG A 68 12.78 -0.14 -14.18
C ARG A 68 14.31 -0.11 -14.20
N ARG A 69 14.93 0.99 -13.77
CA ARG A 69 16.40 1.15 -13.76
C ARG A 69 17.09 0.16 -12.85
N GLN A 70 16.47 -0.20 -11.73
CA GLN A 70 17.06 -1.14 -10.77
C GLN A 70 16.60 -2.59 -10.95
N GLY A 71 15.85 -2.91 -12.00
CA GLY A 71 15.45 -4.28 -12.30
C GLY A 71 14.32 -4.81 -11.40
N TRP A 72 13.41 -3.93 -11.00
CA TRP A 72 12.17 -4.26 -10.30
C TRP A 72 12.35 -4.98 -8.96
N ARG A 73 12.82 -4.23 -7.97
CA ARG A 73 13.22 -4.73 -6.65
C ARG A 73 12.27 -4.33 -5.54
N TRP A 74 11.34 -3.41 -5.78
CA TRP A 74 10.37 -2.95 -4.80
C TRP A 74 9.16 -3.89 -4.73
N ALA A 75 8.81 -4.27 -3.51
CA ALA A 75 7.57 -4.99 -3.22
C ALA A 75 6.37 -4.03 -3.12
N TYR A 76 6.63 -2.80 -2.62
CA TYR A 76 5.63 -1.80 -2.32
C TYR A 76 6.03 -0.42 -2.81
N PHE A 77 5.00 0.38 -3.12
CA PHE A 77 5.13 1.79 -3.45
C PHE A 77 4.37 2.59 -2.39
N ASN A 78 5.11 3.31 -1.56
CA ASN A 78 4.57 4.12 -0.48
C ASN A 78 4.33 5.55 -0.97
N PHE A 79 3.08 5.99 -0.90
CA PHE A 79 2.61 7.32 -1.28
C PHE A 79 2.10 8.03 -0.03
N GLY A 80 2.81 9.07 0.40
CA GLY A 80 2.40 9.95 1.50
C GLY A 80 2.21 11.38 1.02
N ASP A 81 1.33 12.14 1.66
CA ASP A 81 1.32 13.59 1.52
C ASP A 81 2.53 14.20 2.24
N GLY A 82 3.08 15.28 1.69
CA GLY A 82 4.33 15.88 2.18
C GLY A 82 4.20 16.63 3.52
N ASP A 83 3.00 16.72 4.06
CA ASP A 83 2.61 17.49 5.24
C ASP A 83 2.07 16.61 6.39
N ILE A 84 2.29 15.29 6.32
CA ILE A 84 1.92 14.35 7.38
C ILE A 84 3.06 14.15 8.36
N ASP A 85 2.72 14.10 9.65
CA ASP A 85 3.62 13.64 10.70
C ASP A 85 3.13 12.28 11.22
N MET A 86 3.98 11.26 11.19
CA MET A 86 3.66 9.93 11.71
C MET A 86 4.16 9.74 13.14
N VAL A 87 3.38 9.03 13.94
CA VAL A 87 3.82 8.53 15.24
C VAL A 87 3.58 7.03 15.33
N CYS A 88 4.54 6.32 15.91
CA CYS A 88 4.48 4.88 16.14
C CYS A 88 4.60 4.57 17.64
N PRO A 89 3.61 4.93 18.47
CA PRO A 89 3.72 4.88 19.94
C PRO A 89 4.02 3.48 20.48
N ARG A 90 3.70 2.43 19.71
CA ARG A 90 3.93 1.04 20.10
C ARG A 90 5.30 0.50 19.67
N TYR A 91 6.15 1.24 18.94
CA TYR A 91 7.37 0.67 18.35
C TYR A 91 8.35 0.09 19.39
N GLN A 92 8.50 0.75 20.55
CA GLN A 92 9.37 0.29 21.64
C GLN A 92 8.94 -1.08 22.20
N LYS A 93 7.63 -1.36 22.26
CA LYS A 93 7.10 -2.67 22.65
C LYS A 93 7.63 -3.78 21.72
N PHE A 94 7.67 -3.51 20.41
CA PHE A 94 8.13 -4.49 19.40
C PHE A 94 9.64 -4.65 19.41
N LEU A 95 10.40 -3.61 19.75
CA LEU A 95 11.84 -3.72 19.97
C LEU A 95 12.18 -4.60 21.18
N ASN A 96 11.48 -4.40 22.30
CA ASN A 96 11.88 -4.99 23.59
C ASN A 96 11.27 -6.37 23.88
N ALA A 97 10.31 -6.85 23.07
CA ALA A 97 9.79 -8.23 23.07
C ALA A 97 9.10 -8.77 24.33
N SER A 98 9.21 -8.11 25.48
CA SER A 98 8.98 -8.75 26.78
C SER A 98 7.55 -9.27 26.99
N HIS A 99 6.57 -8.82 26.18
CA HIS A 99 5.16 -9.18 26.28
C HIS A 99 4.42 -9.34 24.93
N THR A 100 5.11 -9.65 23.82
CA THR A 100 4.44 -9.87 22.52
C THR A 100 4.02 -11.33 22.35
N ASN A 101 2.74 -11.57 22.08
CA ASN A 101 2.19 -12.91 21.82
C ASN A 101 1.59 -13.00 20.41
N GLY A 102 1.58 -14.20 19.83
CA GLY A 102 0.97 -14.47 18.52
C GLY A 102 1.53 -13.60 17.40
N ASP A 103 0.64 -12.94 16.68
CA ASP A 103 0.84 -12.02 15.56
C ASP A 103 1.90 -10.94 15.81
N GLU A 104 1.89 -10.36 17.01
CA GLU A 104 2.83 -9.32 17.39
C GLU A 104 4.27 -9.84 17.44
N LEU A 105 4.48 -11.10 17.83
CA LEU A 105 5.80 -11.70 17.96
C LEU A 105 6.49 -11.84 16.59
N ILE A 106 5.73 -12.21 15.55
CA ILE A 106 6.26 -12.36 14.19
C ILE A 106 6.67 -11.00 13.62
N VAL A 107 5.79 -9.99 13.74
CA VAL A 107 6.11 -8.62 13.33
C VAL A 107 7.31 -8.09 14.11
N ALA A 108 7.40 -8.37 15.42
CA ALA A 108 8.53 -7.94 16.24
C ALA A 108 9.86 -8.59 15.81
N HIS A 109 9.86 -9.88 15.47
CA HIS A 109 11.05 -10.56 14.96
C HIS A 109 11.51 -10.00 13.62
N HIS A 110 10.59 -9.83 12.67
CA HIS A 110 10.90 -9.22 11.38
C HIS A 110 11.39 -7.78 11.53
N PHE A 111 10.79 -7.00 12.44
CA PHE A 111 11.18 -5.62 12.68
C PHE A 111 12.62 -5.52 13.14
N ARG A 112 13.02 -6.32 14.14
CA ARG A 112 14.41 -6.35 14.62
C ARG A 112 15.38 -6.82 13.54
N SER A 113 14.98 -7.80 12.74
CA SER A 113 15.82 -8.27 11.63
C SER A 113 16.06 -7.16 10.60
N LEU A 114 15.01 -6.44 10.18
CA LEU A 114 15.13 -5.35 9.21
C LEU A 114 15.91 -4.16 9.79
N LEU A 115 15.70 -3.82 11.06
CA LEU A 115 16.44 -2.76 11.73
C LEU A 115 17.94 -3.08 11.80
N ASN A 116 18.31 -4.32 12.13
CA ASN A 116 19.71 -4.75 12.16
C ASN A 116 20.35 -4.70 10.77
N ILE A 117 19.63 -5.13 9.72
CA ILE A 117 20.11 -5.03 8.32
C ILE A 117 20.35 -3.56 7.95
N GLN A 118 19.44 -2.67 8.36
CA GLN A 118 19.56 -1.23 8.07
C GLN A 118 20.75 -0.60 8.80
N GLN A 119 20.97 -0.95 10.07
CA GLN A 119 22.10 -0.47 10.86
C GLN A 119 23.45 -1.00 10.34
N ALA A 120 23.48 -2.22 9.81
CA ALA A 120 24.67 -2.83 9.21
C ALA A 120 25.01 -2.24 7.82
N SER A 121 24.03 -1.69 7.12
CA SER A 121 24.26 -0.94 5.89
C SER A 121 24.90 0.40 6.25
N ASN A 122 26.20 0.60 5.94
CA ASN A 122 26.95 1.84 6.18
C ASN A 122 26.34 3.11 5.53
N ASN A 123 25.22 3.01 4.82
CA ASN A 123 24.40 4.13 4.41
C ASN A 123 23.59 4.68 5.60
N ARG A 124 24.20 5.62 6.34
CA ARG A 124 23.57 6.38 7.43
C ARG A 124 22.50 7.36 6.92
N THR A 125 21.48 6.88 6.23
CA THR A 125 20.23 7.63 6.14
C THR A 125 19.51 7.45 7.48
N ASN A 126 19.34 8.52 8.25
CA ASN A 126 18.45 8.55 9.43
C ASN A 126 17.00 8.36 8.96
N ILE A 127 16.63 7.12 8.65
CA ILE A 127 15.24 6.76 8.33
C ILE A 127 14.47 6.72 9.65
N ASP A 128 13.32 7.39 9.66
CA ASP A 128 12.40 7.32 10.80
C ASP A 128 12.03 5.85 11.10
N PRO A 129 12.23 5.37 12.34
CA PRO A 129 11.86 4.01 12.74
C PRO A 129 10.41 3.63 12.41
N CYS A 130 9.49 4.60 12.36
CA CYS A 130 8.11 4.33 11.98
C CYS A 130 8.00 3.82 10.53
N PHE A 131 8.81 4.31 9.58
CA PHE A 131 8.82 3.77 8.22
C PHE A 131 9.35 2.33 8.17
N ILE A 132 10.44 2.04 8.90
CA ILE A 132 10.98 0.67 8.96
C ILE A 132 9.95 -0.27 9.59
N PHE A 133 9.23 0.20 10.61
CA PHE A 133 8.19 -0.57 11.26
C PHE A 133 6.99 -0.81 10.35
N PHE A 134 6.62 0.19 9.54
CA PHE A 134 5.59 0.04 8.52
C PHE A 134 6.01 -0.93 7.42
N ASP A 135 7.23 -0.81 6.89
CA ASP A 135 7.79 -1.75 5.89
C ASP A 135 7.82 -3.18 6.45
N THR A 136 8.09 -3.33 7.75
CA THR A 136 8.00 -4.64 8.41
C THR A 136 6.58 -5.21 8.31
N PHE A 137 5.57 -4.40 8.61
CA PHE A 137 4.18 -4.81 8.42
C PHE A 137 3.90 -5.17 6.96
N LEU A 138 4.29 -4.33 6.00
CA LEU A 138 4.06 -4.61 4.57
C LEU A 138 4.72 -5.90 4.13
N LEU A 139 5.94 -6.19 4.58
CA LEU A 139 6.64 -7.41 4.19
C LEU A 139 6.16 -8.65 4.95
N SER A 140 5.66 -8.49 6.18
CA SER A 140 5.15 -9.60 7.00
C SER A 140 3.73 -10.00 6.59
N ALA A 141 2.86 -8.99 6.42
CA ALA A 141 1.45 -9.18 6.12
C ALA A 141 1.18 -9.23 4.60
N SER A 142 2.02 -8.57 3.82
CA SER A 142 1.93 -8.46 2.38
C SER A 142 0.52 -8.16 1.80
N PRO A 143 -0.15 -7.08 2.28
CA PRO A 143 -1.48 -6.68 1.81
C PRO A 143 -1.45 -6.12 0.38
N ALA A 144 -2.59 -6.10 -0.33
CA ALA A 144 -2.66 -5.36 -1.60
C ALA A 144 -2.47 -3.86 -1.38
N ILE A 145 -3.10 -3.35 -0.32
CA ILE A 145 -3.04 -1.97 0.12
C ILE A 145 -2.72 -1.96 1.61
N GLY A 146 -1.58 -1.41 1.99
CA GLY A 146 -1.24 -1.11 3.37
C GLY A 146 -1.57 0.34 3.71
N VAL A 147 -2.22 0.59 4.85
CA VAL A 147 -2.54 1.95 5.30
C VAL A 147 -2.25 2.11 6.79
N ILE A 148 -2.24 3.36 7.24
CA ILE A 148 -2.15 3.73 8.66
C ILE A 148 -3.39 4.53 9.04
N ALA A 149 -3.63 4.69 10.33
CA ALA A 149 -4.74 5.53 10.80
C ALA A 149 -4.49 7.01 10.51
N GLY A 150 -5.49 7.68 9.96
CA GLY A 150 -5.54 9.13 9.82
C GLY A 150 -6.25 9.81 11.00
N MET A 151 -6.58 11.09 10.83
CA MET A 151 -7.29 11.91 11.84
C MET A 151 -8.81 11.66 11.89
N GLY A 152 -9.38 10.94 10.92
CA GLY A 152 -10.83 10.67 10.87
C GLY A 152 -11.15 9.24 10.49
N VAL A 153 -10.66 8.79 9.33
CA VAL A 153 -10.83 7.41 8.84
C VAL A 153 -9.53 6.94 8.19
N PRO A 154 -9.27 5.63 8.16
CA PRO A 154 -9.97 4.59 8.91
C PRO A 154 -9.70 4.66 10.42
N ILE A 155 -10.73 4.30 11.23
CA ILE A 155 -10.73 4.46 12.70
C ILE A 155 -9.81 3.44 13.35
N LEU A 156 -9.09 3.86 14.40
CA LEU A 156 -8.31 2.95 15.24
C LEU A 156 -9.23 2.16 16.17
N PHE A 157 -9.06 0.84 16.15
CA PHE A 157 -9.65 -0.04 17.16
C PHE A 157 -8.56 -0.50 18.12
N ASP A 158 -8.73 -0.14 19.39
CA ASP A 158 -7.81 -0.56 20.44
C ASP A 158 -7.78 -2.08 20.59
N GLY A 159 -6.61 -2.60 20.91
CA GLY A 159 -6.36 -4.04 21.03
C GLY A 159 -6.10 -4.78 19.71
N LEU A 160 -6.39 -4.20 18.54
CA LEU A 160 -6.05 -4.80 17.25
C LEU A 160 -4.70 -4.29 16.73
N LEU A 161 -3.85 -5.20 16.25
CA LEU A 161 -2.59 -4.84 15.55
C LEU A 161 -2.85 -4.43 14.11
N THR A 162 -3.75 -5.14 13.44
CA THR A 162 -4.15 -4.90 12.06
C THR A 162 -5.66 -5.08 11.90
N GLN A 163 -6.24 -4.46 10.87
CA GLN A 163 -7.65 -4.62 10.52
C GLN A 163 -7.87 -4.44 9.02
N VAL A 164 -8.87 -5.13 8.47
CA VAL A 164 -9.32 -4.93 7.09
C VAL A 164 -10.12 -3.64 7.02
N VAL A 165 -9.81 -2.80 6.04
CA VAL A 165 -10.49 -1.52 5.81
C VAL A 165 -10.93 -1.40 4.36
N TYR A 166 -11.96 -0.60 4.13
CA TYR A 166 -12.45 -0.27 2.77
C TYR A 166 -12.39 1.22 2.47
N HIS A 167 -12.40 2.05 3.51
CA HIS A 167 -12.27 3.49 3.38
C HIS A 167 -10.81 3.88 3.60
N VAL A 168 -10.04 3.84 2.51
CA VAL A 168 -8.62 4.20 2.50
C VAL A 168 -8.49 5.72 2.39
N ASP A 169 -7.80 6.34 3.33
CA ASP A 169 -7.47 7.76 3.27
C ASP A 169 -6.30 7.97 2.30
N ALA A 170 -6.43 8.94 1.39
CA ALA A 170 -5.43 9.20 0.35
C ALA A 170 -4.12 9.82 0.89
N MET A 171 -4.09 10.25 2.15
CA MET A 171 -2.93 10.86 2.80
C MET A 171 -1.71 9.95 2.89
N PHE A 172 -1.92 8.64 3.13
CA PHE A 172 -0.81 7.69 3.21
C PHE A 172 -1.23 6.28 2.81
N ASN A 173 -0.71 5.79 1.68
CA ASN A 173 -1.01 4.47 1.14
C ASN A 173 0.26 3.76 0.69
N ALA A 174 0.34 2.46 0.96
CA ALA A 174 1.29 1.58 0.34
C ALA A 174 0.56 0.62 -0.59
N PHE A 175 0.95 0.60 -1.86
CA PHE A 175 0.39 -0.34 -2.81
C PHE A 175 1.38 -1.43 -3.11
N HIS A 176 0.94 -2.69 -2.99
CA HIS A 176 1.70 -3.82 -3.49
C HIS A 176 1.92 -3.65 -4.99
N ARG A 177 3.09 -4.04 -5.49
CA ARG A 177 3.47 -3.82 -6.90
C ARG A 177 2.42 -4.29 -7.91
N ASP A 178 1.86 -5.50 -7.80
CA ASP A 178 0.86 -5.96 -8.78
C ASP A 178 -0.54 -5.36 -8.54
N ALA A 179 -0.74 -4.66 -7.41
CA ALA A 179 -1.99 -3.97 -7.09
C ALA A 179 -2.04 -2.56 -7.69
N LEU A 180 -0.90 -2.00 -8.11
CA LEU A 180 -0.77 -0.64 -8.64
C LEU A 180 -1.77 -0.36 -9.75
N ASP A 181 -1.89 -1.27 -10.72
CA ASP A 181 -2.78 -1.12 -11.87
C ASP A 181 -4.23 -0.87 -11.42
N PHE A 182 -4.71 -1.54 -10.36
CA PHE A 182 -6.08 -1.38 -9.88
C PHE A 182 -6.40 0.01 -9.35
N VAL A 183 -5.42 0.74 -8.80
CA VAL A 183 -5.63 2.00 -8.07
C VAL A 183 -5.01 3.21 -8.76
N LEU A 184 -3.93 3.04 -9.49
CA LEU A 184 -3.18 4.09 -10.20
C LEU A 184 -3.23 3.89 -11.73
N PRO A 185 -2.99 4.94 -12.52
CA PRO A 185 -2.96 6.36 -12.12
C PRO A 185 -4.35 6.86 -11.68
N TYR A 186 -4.43 8.05 -11.09
CA TYR A 186 -5.70 8.70 -10.73
C TYR A 186 -6.26 9.54 -11.89
N CYS A 187 -7.58 9.62 -11.99
CA CYS A 187 -8.25 10.43 -13.00
C CYS A 187 -8.20 11.94 -12.64
N PRO A 188 -7.72 12.82 -13.53
CA PRO A 188 -7.61 14.25 -13.26
C PRO A 188 -8.89 15.06 -13.54
N ARG A 189 -9.98 14.41 -13.99
CA ARG A 189 -11.22 15.07 -14.43
C ARG A 189 -11.75 16.11 -13.43
N TYR A 190 -11.61 15.86 -12.13
CA TYR A 190 -12.15 16.72 -11.08
C TYR A 190 -11.15 17.71 -10.48
N ASP A 191 -9.90 17.74 -10.94
CA ASP A 191 -8.81 18.53 -10.35
C ASP A 191 -9.10 20.02 -10.20
N ALA A 192 -9.87 20.59 -11.14
CA ALA A 192 -10.27 21.99 -11.12
C ALA A 192 -11.40 22.29 -10.10
N SER A 193 -12.15 21.26 -9.69
CA SER A 193 -13.38 21.39 -8.90
C SER A 193 -13.26 20.86 -7.46
N SER A 194 -12.62 19.70 -7.25
CA SER A 194 -12.55 19.04 -5.95
C SER A 194 -11.46 17.99 -5.89
N TRP A 195 -10.51 18.17 -4.98
CA TRP A 195 -9.49 17.15 -4.74
C TRP A 195 -10.01 16.00 -3.86
N TRP A 196 -11.11 16.20 -3.13
CA TRP A 196 -11.76 15.09 -2.42
C TRP A 196 -12.33 14.02 -3.36
N LYS A 197 -12.69 14.40 -4.60
CA LYS A 197 -13.13 13.42 -5.61
C LYS A 197 -12.00 12.46 -6.00
N SER A 198 -10.74 12.86 -5.91
CA SER A 198 -9.59 11.98 -6.13
C SER A 198 -9.52 10.88 -5.07
N GLN A 199 -9.87 11.18 -3.82
CA GLN A 199 -10.00 10.18 -2.75
C GLN A 199 -11.17 9.22 -3.02
N ALA A 200 -12.33 9.73 -3.46
CA ALA A 200 -13.46 8.87 -3.83
C ALA A 200 -13.10 7.91 -4.98
N ILE A 201 -12.38 8.40 -5.99
CA ILE A 201 -11.87 7.58 -7.10
C ILE A 201 -10.94 6.48 -6.59
N LEU A 202 -9.98 6.82 -5.72
CA LEU A 202 -9.10 5.83 -5.08
C LEU A 202 -9.93 4.75 -4.36
N ILE A 203 -10.92 5.16 -3.56
CA ILE A 203 -11.76 4.23 -2.81
C ILE A 203 -12.53 3.31 -3.76
N TYR A 204 -13.22 3.84 -4.77
CA TYR A 204 -13.97 3.02 -5.74
C TYR A 204 -13.07 2.06 -6.50
N ARG A 205 -11.91 2.54 -6.96
CA ARG A 205 -10.93 1.69 -7.64
C ARG A 205 -10.35 0.61 -6.72
N SER A 206 -10.20 0.89 -5.43
CA SER A 206 -9.74 -0.09 -4.44
C SER A 206 -10.73 -1.22 -4.15
N LEU A 207 -12.01 -1.11 -4.56
CA LEU A 207 -13.02 -2.13 -4.28
C LEU A 207 -12.68 -3.50 -4.88
N CYS A 208 -11.96 -3.54 -6.00
CA CYS A 208 -11.42 -4.80 -6.55
C CYS A 208 -10.43 -5.52 -5.63
N LEU A 209 -9.90 -4.80 -4.64
CA LEU A 209 -8.95 -5.29 -3.63
C LEU A 209 -9.59 -5.35 -2.24
N TYR A 210 -10.92 -5.31 -2.16
CA TYR A 210 -11.65 -5.44 -0.89
C TYR A 210 -11.26 -6.74 -0.17
N GLY A 211 -11.02 -6.65 1.14
CA GLY A 211 -10.44 -7.75 1.92
C GLY A 211 -8.92 -7.80 1.94
N HIS A 212 -8.25 -7.04 1.07
CA HIS A 212 -6.78 -6.97 0.96
C HIS A 212 -6.23 -5.56 1.21
N ALA A 213 -7.08 -4.61 1.58
CA ALA A 213 -6.69 -3.34 2.16
C ALA A 213 -6.63 -3.46 3.68
N ILE A 214 -5.44 -3.30 4.26
CA ILE A 214 -5.16 -3.60 5.66
C ILE A 214 -4.51 -2.39 6.32
N GLN A 215 -5.12 -1.94 7.40
CA GLN A 215 -4.58 -0.90 8.26
C GLN A 215 -3.64 -1.52 9.30
N PHE A 216 -2.50 -0.86 9.52
CA PHE A 216 -1.58 -1.18 10.62
C PHE A 216 -1.80 -0.21 11.79
N ASN A 217 -2.41 -0.70 12.87
CA ASN A 217 -2.84 0.12 14.01
C ASN A 217 -1.69 0.49 14.96
N ALA A 218 -0.46 0.05 14.67
CA ALA A 218 0.71 0.43 15.48
C ALA A 218 1.31 1.79 15.08
N ILE A 219 0.82 2.39 13.99
CA ILE A 219 1.27 3.66 13.43
C ILE A 219 0.03 4.51 13.10
N GLN A 220 0.11 5.80 13.37
CA GLN A 220 -0.95 6.76 13.06
C GLN A 220 -0.36 8.10 12.63
N ILE A 221 -1.14 8.89 11.92
CA ILE A 221 -0.83 10.28 11.59
C ILE A 221 -1.21 11.13 12.81
N SER A 222 -0.25 11.88 13.37
CA SER A 222 -0.48 12.76 14.53
C SER A 222 -0.82 14.19 14.15
N ALA A 223 -0.41 14.64 12.97
CA ALA A 223 -0.66 15.99 12.50
C ALA A 223 -0.69 16.06 10.97
N GLN A 224 -1.37 17.08 10.47
CA GLN A 224 -1.47 17.40 9.05
C GLN A 224 -1.43 18.92 8.87
N LYS A 225 -0.62 19.41 7.93
CA LYS A 225 -0.54 20.84 7.59
C LYS A 225 -1.10 21.08 6.18
N HIS A 226 -2.41 20.90 6.03
CA HIS A 226 -3.08 21.04 4.75
C HIS A 226 -2.90 22.43 4.13
N ARG A 227 -2.39 22.45 2.90
CA ARG A 227 -2.58 23.61 2.02
C ARG A 227 -4.06 23.76 1.65
N ALA A 228 -4.49 24.98 1.35
CA ALA A 228 -5.81 25.18 0.77
C ALA A 228 -5.92 24.46 -0.58
N TYR A 229 -7.05 23.82 -0.82
CA TYR A 229 -7.37 23.12 -2.07
C TYR A 229 -8.87 23.18 -2.35
N GLN A 230 -9.25 22.95 -3.61
CA GLN A 230 -10.66 22.96 -4.01
C GLN A 230 -11.41 21.81 -3.34
N ARG A 231 -12.53 22.16 -2.70
CA ARG A 231 -13.42 21.23 -1.99
C ARG A 231 -14.84 21.50 -2.47
N ASP A 232 -15.32 20.68 -3.40
CA ASP A 232 -16.76 20.58 -3.64
C ASP A 232 -17.39 19.81 -2.47
N ASN A 233 -18.63 20.14 -2.12
CA ASN A 233 -19.27 19.68 -0.88
C ASN A 233 -19.55 18.17 -0.86
N ASP A 234 -19.62 17.52 -2.02
CA ASP A 234 -19.88 16.08 -2.13
C ASP A 234 -18.76 15.34 -2.89
N PRO A 235 -17.84 14.64 -2.19
CA PRO A 235 -16.82 13.82 -2.84
C PRO A 235 -17.37 12.61 -3.61
N TRP A 236 -18.57 12.16 -3.28
CA TRP A 236 -19.15 10.93 -3.82
C TRP A 236 -19.96 11.17 -5.10
N LYS A 237 -20.22 12.44 -5.43
CA LYS A 237 -20.84 12.84 -6.70
C LYS A 237 -19.84 12.73 -7.86
N ILE A 238 -19.62 11.50 -8.30
CA ILE A 238 -18.78 11.12 -9.43
C ILE A 238 -19.67 10.75 -10.63
N ASP A 239 -19.26 11.16 -11.83
CA ASP A 239 -19.95 10.84 -13.08
C ASP A 239 -20.00 9.32 -13.32
N GLN A 240 -21.17 8.83 -13.75
CA GLN A 240 -21.41 7.39 -13.93
C GLN A 240 -20.69 6.80 -15.16
N ASP A 241 -20.24 7.63 -16.09
CA ASP A 241 -19.58 7.20 -17.34
C ASP A 241 -18.16 6.65 -17.11
N MET A 242 -17.59 6.80 -15.90
CA MET A 242 -16.23 6.36 -15.59
C MET A 242 -16.10 4.85 -15.34
N ASN A 243 -17.20 4.13 -15.08
CA ASN A 243 -17.21 2.70 -14.76
C ASN A 243 -16.18 2.30 -13.66
N LEU A 244 -16.12 3.08 -12.58
CA LEU A 244 -15.13 2.86 -11.50
C LEU A 244 -15.48 1.66 -10.61
N VAL A 245 -16.77 1.36 -10.47
CA VAL A 245 -17.28 0.38 -9.51
C VAL A 245 -17.50 -0.96 -10.24
N PRO A 246 -16.88 -2.06 -9.78
CA PRO A 246 -17.15 -3.38 -10.35
C PRO A 246 -18.59 -3.82 -10.03
N LEU A 247 -19.23 -4.51 -10.96
CA LEU A 247 -20.58 -5.08 -10.85
C LEU A 247 -20.61 -6.32 -9.96
N SER A 248 -19.49 -7.02 -9.84
CA SER A 248 -19.30 -8.20 -9.01
C SER A 248 -17.98 -8.16 -8.25
N PHE A 249 -18.08 -8.54 -6.98
CA PHE A 249 -16.93 -8.75 -6.11
C PHE A 249 -16.91 -10.22 -5.68
N THR A 250 -15.72 -10.75 -5.41
CA THR A 250 -15.62 -12.03 -4.70
C THR A 250 -16.17 -11.81 -3.30
N SER A 251 -17.32 -12.41 -2.97
CA SER A 251 -17.90 -12.20 -1.65
C SER A 251 -16.93 -12.68 -0.58
N LEU A 252 -16.78 -11.87 0.49
CA LEU A 252 -15.90 -12.21 1.61
C LEU A 252 -16.22 -13.61 2.16
N LYS A 253 -17.49 -14.02 2.13
CA LYS A 253 -17.94 -15.38 2.50
C LYS A 253 -17.44 -16.49 1.57
N THR A 254 -17.34 -16.26 0.26
CA THR A 254 -16.78 -17.24 -0.70
C THR A 254 -15.27 -17.33 -0.55
N TYR A 255 -14.61 -16.19 -0.32
CA TYR A 255 -13.22 -16.13 0.10
C TYR A 255 -12.97 -16.91 1.41
N MET A 256 -13.83 -16.73 2.42
CA MET A 256 -13.79 -17.45 3.70
C MET A 256 -14.18 -18.94 3.63
N LYS A 257 -14.85 -19.40 2.56
CA LYS A 257 -15.24 -20.82 2.42
C LYS A 257 -14.16 -21.68 1.77
N ILE A 258 -13.25 -21.05 1.02
CA ILE A 258 -12.05 -21.71 0.47
C ILE A 258 -11.02 -21.94 1.59
N GLU A 259 -11.00 -21.12 2.65
CA GLU A 259 -10.02 -21.18 3.75
C GLU A 259 -10.70 -21.13 5.14
N ARG A 260 -10.61 -22.22 5.90
CA ARG A 260 -11.62 -22.62 6.91
C ARG A 260 -11.59 -21.95 8.28
N ILE A 261 -10.90 -20.83 8.50
CA ILE A 261 -10.95 -20.01 9.73
C ILE A 261 -10.54 -18.57 9.36
N VAL A 262 -11.39 -17.56 9.61
CA VAL A 262 -10.98 -16.15 9.47
C VAL A 262 -11.16 -15.42 10.79
N SER A 263 -10.05 -15.30 11.52
CA SER A 263 -9.44 -14.03 11.95
C SER A 263 -8.28 -14.30 12.91
N ALA A 264 -7.07 -13.89 12.51
CA ALA A 264 -5.91 -13.49 13.35
C ALA A 264 -4.72 -13.34 12.39
N LEU A 265 -4.77 -12.28 11.56
CA LEU A 265 -4.01 -12.05 10.31
C LEU A 265 -4.40 -13.10 9.22
N VAL A 266 -4.33 -12.87 7.90
CA VAL A 266 -3.06 -12.75 7.18
C VAL A 266 -1.94 -13.75 7.59
N LEU A 267 -2.06 -14.63 8.60
CA LEU A 267 -0.83 -15.01 9.35
C LEU A 267 -0.39 -16.42 9.33
N ARG A 268 -1.25 -17.41 9.10
CA ARG A 268 -0.69 -18.77 9.16
C ARG A 268 -0.02 -19.17 7.84
N HIS A 269 -0.54 -18.74 6.69
CA HIS A 269 0.03 -19.04 5.36
C HIS A 269 -0.29 -17.98 4.28
N TYR A 270 -0.42 -16.70 4.62
CA TYR A 270 -0.57 -15.68 3.57
C TYR A 270 0.79 -15.45 2.91
N SER A 271 1.03 -16.13 1.80
CA SER A 271 2.19 -15.92 0.92
C SER A 271 2.10 -14.60 0.12
N GLY A 272 1.51 -13.57 0.73
CA GLY A 272 1.18 -12.30 0.13
C GLY A 272 -0.10 -12.29 -0.70
N TRP A 273 -0.61 -11.08 -0.89
CA TRP A 273 -1.66 -10.81 -1.84
C TRP A 273 -1.26 -11.32 -3.22
N SER A 274 -2.23 -11.85 -3.96
CA SER A 274 -2.06 -12.31 -5.34
C SER A 274 -3.22 -11.84 -6.19
N LEU A 275 -2.93 -11.56 -7.46
CA LEU A 275 -3.91 -11.23 -8.48
C LEU A 275 -5.03 -12.27 -8.61
N LYS A 276 -4.78 -13.53 -8.21
CA LYS A 276 -5.78 -14.61 -8.24
C LYS A 276 -6.92 -14.41 -7.23
N LEU A 277 -6.70 -13.62 -6.17
CA LEU A 277 -7.69 -13.38 -5.12
C LEU A 277 -8.76 -12.35 -5.53
N VAL A 278 -8.51 -11.64 -6.62
CA VAL A 278 -9.43 -10.66 -7.23
C VAL A 278 -10.50 -11.39 -8.07
N SER A 279 -11.68 -10.80 -8.30
CA SER A 279 -12.68 -11.38 -9.21
C SER A 279 -12.19 -11.36 -10.67
N ASP A 280 -12.72 -12.25 -11.52
CA ASP A 280 -12.43 -12.22 -12.97
C ASP A 280 -12.80 -10.87 -13.58
N GLU A 281 -13.96 -10.34 -13.23
CA GLU A 281 -14.37 -9.01 -13.67
C GLU A 281 -13.33 -7.94 -13.33
N CYS A 282 -12.84 -7.91 -12.11
CA CYS A 282 -11.86 -6.92 -11.72
C CYS A 282 -10.55 -7.08 -12.49
N ARG A 283 -10.09 -8.32 -12.73
CA ARG A 283 -8.89 -8.60 -13.53
C ARG A 283 -9.06 -8.19 -15.00
N ASP A 284 -10.23 -8.46 -15.57
CA ASP A 284 -10.46 -8.36 -17.01
C ASP A 284 -11.07 -7.03 -17.43
N HIS A 285 -11.61 -6.26 -16.48
CA HIS A 285 -12.31 -5.01 -16.76
C HIS A 285 -11.91 -3.81 -15.87
N HIS A 286 -11.21 -3.97 -14.74
CA HIS A 286 -10.96 -2.85 -13.80
C HIS A 286 -9.48 -2.54 -13.50
N ARG A 287 -8.54 -2.94 -14.37
CA ARG A 287 -7.09 -2.77 -14.14
C ARG A 287 -6.46 -1.48 -14.66
N TYR A 288 -7.07 -0.76 -15.58
CA TYR A 288 -6.43 0.39 -16.21
C TYR A 288 -7.42 1.51 -16.39
N VAL A 289 -7.04 2.72 -16.01
CA VAL A 289 -7.81 3.93 -16.30
C VAL A 289 -7.27 4.61 -17.54
N ASN A 290 -8.17 5.03 -18.43
CA ASN A 290 -7.82 5.95 -19.52
C ASN A 290 -7.82 7.38 -18.96
N LEU A 291 -6.70 8.09 -19.00
CA LEU A 291 -6.60 9.42 -18.37
C LEU A 291 -7.35 10.54 -19.10
N VAL A 292 -7.79 10.31 -20.35
CA VAL A 292 -8.54 11.30 -21.13
C VAL A 292 -10.01 11.28 -20.75
N ASN A 293 -10.63 10.09 -20.75
CA ASN A 293 -12.05 9.94 -20.46
C ASN A 293 -12.33 9.32 -19.09
N CYS A 294 -11.30 8.96 -18.32
CA CYS A 294 -11.39 8.33 -17.01
C CYS A 294 -12.20 7.04 -16.91
N THR A 295 -12.40 6.35 -18.03
CA THR A 295 -13.01 5.03 -18.06
C THR A 295 -12.03 3.95 -17.62
N VAL A 296 -12.52 2.94 -16.89
CA VAL A 296 -11.71 1.77 -16.50
C VAL A 296 -11.90 0.61 -17.48
N SER A 297 -10.82 -0.11 -17.78
CA SER A 297 -10.83 -1.34 -18.58
C SER A 297 -9.75 -2.32 -18.09
N GLY A 298 -9.79 -3.60 -18.48
CA GLY A 298 -8.72 -4.56 -18.10
C GLY A 298 -7.53 -4.60 -19.03
N LYS A 299 -7.51 -3.79 -20.09
CA LYS A 299 -6.37 -3.69 -21.02
C LYS A 299 -5.85 -2.26 -21.05
N LYS A 300 -4.53 -2.12 -21.06
CA LYS A 300 -3.88 -0.83 -21.30
C LYS A 300 -4.17 -0.44 -22.76
N LYS A 301 -5.07 0.52 -22.96
CA LYS A 301 -5.40 1.10 -24.26
C LYS A 301 -4.45 2.24 -24.58
#